data_AF-A0A418VZD7-F1
#
_entry.id   AF-A0A418VZD7-F1
#
_cell.length_a   1.000
_cell.length_b   1.000
_cell.length_c   1.000
_cell.angle_alpha   90.00
_cell.angle_beta   90.00
_cell.angle_gamma   90.00
#
_symmetry.space_group_name_H-M   'P 1'
#
loop_
_entity.id
_entity.type
_entity.pdbx_description
1 polymer ?
#
loop_
_entity_poly.entity_id
_entity_poly.type
_entity_poly.pdbx_seq_one_letter_code
_entity_poly.pdbx_strand_id
1 'polypeptide(L)' 'MVTSTRPAEGKSTTSLALATVFGRTGKKVLIVDADMRSPSLHTFVAMDNKQGLSNFLAGDDDWRQLVASDVARD' A
#
# COMPACT_ATOMS: atom_id res chain seq x y z
N MET A 1 10.76 5.82 -0.90
CA MET A 1 10.81 4.42 -0.42
C MET A 1 11.06 4.45 1.08
N VAL A 2 10.28 3.70 1.87
CA VAL A 2 10.48 3.56 3.32
C VAL A 2 10.98 2.14 3.58
N THR A 3 12.05 2.00 4.34
CA THR A 3 12.66 0.71 4.67
C THR A 3 13.18 0.75 6.11
N SER A 4 13.52 -0.41 6.65
CA SER A 4 14.06 -0.56 8.00
C SER A 4 15.13 -1.66 8.03
N THR A 5 15.96 -1.67 9.08
CA THR A 5 17.06 -2.63 9.21
C THR A 5 16.57 -3.99 9.68
N ARG A 6 15.44 -4.02 10.40
CA ARG A 6 14.84 -5.24 10.96
C ARG A 6 13.34 -5.29 10.68
N PRO A 7 12.73 -6.49 10.68
CA PRO A 7 11.28 -6.64 10.73
C PRO A 7 10.69 -5.92 11.95
N ALA A 8 9.42 -5.51 11.84
CA ALA A 8 8.65 -4.88 12.92
C ALA A 8 9.15 -3.51 13.44
N GLU A 9 10.03 -2.81 12.73
CA GLU A 9 10.47 -1.43 13.07
C GLU A 9 9.47 -0.33 12.63
N GLY A 10 8.21 -0.69 12.35
CA GLY A 10 7.17 0.30 12.02
C GLY A 10 7.21 0.87 10.60
N LYS A 11 7.97 0.27 9.68
CA LYS A 11 8.07 0.73 8.27
C LYS A 11 6.71 0.86 7.56
N SER A 12 5.83 -0.13 7.70
CA SER A 12 4.50 -0.15 7.06
C SER A 12 3.59 0.90 7.69
N THR A 13 3.56 0.97 9.03
CA THR A 13 2.80 1.97 9.78
C THR A 13 3.21 3.39 9.41
N THR A 14 4.51 3.65 9.34
CA THR A 14 5.06 4.96 8.96
C THR A 14 4.70 5.30 7.52
N SER A 15 4.81 4.34 6.61
CA SER A 15 4.44 4.55 5.20
C SER A 15 2.96 4.92 5.04
N LEU A 16 2.07 4.21 5.74
CA LEU A 16 0.64 4.50 5.73
C LEU A 16 0.33 5.88 6.33
N ALA A 17 0.94 6.22 7.48
CA ALA A 17 0.74 7.53 8.10
C ALA A 17 1.18 8.68 7.18
N LEU A 18 2.33 8.53 6.50
CA LEU A 18 2.80 9.51 5.51
C LEU A 18 1.83 9.63 4.33
N ALA A 19 1.35 8.50 3.80
CA ALA A 19 0.39 8.51 2.70
C ALA A 19 -0.92 9.23 3.09
N THR A 20 -1.44 8.96 4.29
CA THR A 20 -2.65 9.62 4.83
C THR A 20 -2.45 11.11 5.02
N VAL A 21 -1.32 11.54 5.60
CA VAL A 21 -1.02 12.96 5.80
C VAL A 21 -0.91 13.68 4.46
N PHE A 22 -0.21 13.10 3.48
CA PHE A 22 -0.14 13.68 2.14
C PHE A 22 -1.49 13.72 1.44
N GLY A 23 -2.32 12.68 1.57
CA GLY A 23 -3.68 12.65 1.02
C GLY A 23 -4.55 13.77 1.59
N ARG A 24 -4.48 14.01 2.91
CA ARG A 24 -5.18 15.11 3.59
C ARG A 24 -4.78 16.51 3.09
N THR A 25 -3.61 16.66 2.45
CA THR A 25 -3.22 17.93 1.81
C THR A 25 -3.83 18.13 0.42
N GLY A 26 -4.78 17.28 0.00
CA GLY A 26 -5.42 17.33 -1.31
C GLY A 26 -4.56 16.75 -2.45
N LYS A 27 -3.44 16.10 -2.12
CA LYS A 27 -2.58 15.46 -3.12
C LYS A 27 -3.16 14.10 -3.50
N LYS A 28 -3.03 13.74 -4.79
CA LYS A 28 -3.25 12.37 -5.25
C LYS A 28 -2.07 11.52 -4.78
N VAL A 29 -2.34 10.55 -3.91
CA VAL A 29 -1.31 9.69 -3.30
C VAL A 29 -1.66 8.24 -3.59
N LEU A 30 -0.66 7.48 -4.03
CA LEU A 30 -0.71 6.03 -4.14
C LEU A 30 0.33 5.44 -3.19
N ILE A 31 -0.11 4.54 -2.32
CA ILE A 31 0.77 3.71 -1.50
C ILE A 31 0.79 2.31 -2.08
N VAL A 32 1.98 1.71 -2.18
CA VAL A 32 2.19 0.37 -2.74
C VAL A 32 2.96 -0.46 -1.71
N ASP A 33 2.42 -1.63 -1.35
CA ASP A 33 3.16 -2.60 -0.54
C ASP A 33 4.11 -3.39 -1.45
N ALA A 34 5.40 -3.03 -1.39
CA ALA A 34 6.45 -3.70 -2.14
C ALA A 34 7.16 -4.81 -1.34
N ASP A 35 6.72 -5.11 -0.11
CA ASP A 35 7.24 -6.22 0.68
C ASP A 35 6.51 -7.53 0.35
N MET A 36 6.93 -8.20 -0.73
CA MET A 36 6.31 -9.47 -1.16
C MET A 36 6.62 -10.66 -0.23
N ARG A 37 7.55 -10.52 0.72
CA ARG A 37 7.92 -11.62 1.64
C ARG A 37 7.02 -11.64 2.87
N SER A 38 6.68 -10.46 3.40
CA SER A 38 5.80 -10.32 4.55
C SER A 38 4.93 -9.07 4.40
N PRO A 39 4.01 -9.08 3.40
CA PRO A 39 3.15 -7.94 3.13
C PRO A 39 2.23 -7.72 4.33
N SER A 40 2.05 -6.46 4.71
CA SER A 40 1.29 -6.10 5.91
C SER A 40 0.34 -4.94 5.69
N LEU A 41 0.49 -4.20 4.58
CA LEU A 41 -0.30 -3.00 4.33
C LEU A 41 -1.79 -3.32 4.24
N HIS A 42 -2.15 -4.40 3.53
CA HIS A 42 -3.52 -4.87 3.32
C HIS A 42 -4.32 -5.03 4.63
N THR A 43 -3.67 -5.48 5.70
CA THR A 43 -4.29 -5.61 7.04
C THR A 43 -4.63 -4.26 7.65
N PHE A 44 -3.74 -3.26 7.52
CA PHE A 44 -3.98 -1.92 8.08
C PHE A 44 -5.14 -1.19 7.40
N VAL A 45 -5.37 -1.48 6.12
CA VAL A 45 -6.41 -0.87 5.28
C VAL A 45 -7.64 -1.78 5.10
N ALA A 46 -7.69 -2.92 5.79
CA ALA A 46 -8.78 -3.89 5.74
C ALA A 46 -9.16 -4.33 4.30
N MET A 47 -8.16 -4.65 3.49
CA MET A 47 -8.33 -5.14 2.11
C MET A 47 -7.84 -6.58 1.94
N ASP A 48 -8.41 -7.28 0.96
CA ASP A 48 -7.91 -8.59 0.52
C ASP A 48 -6.56 -8.42 -0.22
N ASN A 49 -5.68 -9.41 -0.13
CA ASN A 49 -4.34 -9.43 -0.75
C ASN A 49 -4.18 -10.58 -1.76
N LYS A 50 -5.29 -11.05 -2.34
CA LYS A 50 -5.29 -12.10 -3.39
C LYS A 50 -4.70 -11.66 -4.71
N GLN A 51 -4.83 -10.38 -5.05
CA GLN A 51 -4.28 -9.77 -6.26
C GLN A 51 -3.63 -8.44 -5.91
N GLY A 52 -2.45 -8.19 -6.47
CA GLY A 52 -1.71 -6.97 -6.16
C GLY A 52 -0.44 -6.84 -6.98
N LEU A 53 0.57 -6.19 -6.39
CA LEU A 53 1.81 -5.82 -7.09
C LEU A 53 2.49 -7.03 -7.77
N SER A 54 2.47 -8.21 -7.13
CA SER A 54 3.06 -9.42 -7.70
C SER A 54 2.40 -9.85 -9.01
N ASN A 55 1.07 -9.77 -9.10
CA ASN A 55 0.31 -10.13 -10.30
C ASN A 55 0.63 -9.17 -11.45
N PHE A 56 0.67 -7.87 -11.17
CA PHE A 56 1.07 -6.87 -12.16
C PHE A 56 2.48 -7.11 -12.69
N LEU A 57 3.43 -7.42 -11.81
CA LEU A 57 4.82 -7.69 -12.20
C LEU A 57 4.98 -9.00 -12.97
N ALA A 58 4.11 -9.99 -12.75
CA ALA A 58 4.05 -11.22 -13.52
C ALA A 58 3.44 -11.03 -14.93
N GLY A 59 2.74 -9.91 -15.17
CA GLY A 59 2.03 -9.62 -16.41
C GLY A 59 0.61 -10.20 -16.46
N ASP A 60 0.08 -10.64 -15.31
CA ASP A 60 -1.21 -11.32 -15.23
C ASP A 60 -2.41 -10.32 -15.24
N ASP A 61 -2.22 -9.10 -14.73
CA ASP A 61 -3.29 -8.12 -14.50
C ASP A 61 -2.89 -6.66 -14.83
N ASP A 62 -3.84 -5.80 -15.22
CA ASP A 62 -3.62 -4.34 -15.35
C ASP A 62 -3.67 -3.68 -13.97
N TRP A 63 -2.62 -2.92 -13.62
CA TRP A 63 -2.52 -2.23 -12.33
C TRP A 63 -3.73 -1.34 -12.00
N ARG A 64 -4.43 -0.78 -13.01
CA ARG A 64 -5.62 0.05 -12.79
C ARG A 64 -6.77 -0.71 -12.14
N GLN A 65 -6.84 -2.03 -12.38
CA GLN A 65 -7.85 -2.91 -11.79
C GLN A 65 -7.46 -3.37 -10.38
N LEU A 66 -6.17 -3.30 -10.06
CA LEU A 66 -5.61 -3.69 -8.77
C LEU A 66 -5.58 -2.56 -7.74
N VAL A 67 -5.78 -1.31 -8.19
CA VAL A 67 -5.81 -0.14 -7.30
C VAL A 67 -7.18 -0.03 -6.65
N ALA A 68 -7.20 -0.17 -5.33
CA ALA A 68 -8.33 0.26 -4.52
C ALA A 68 -8.24 1.77 -4.24
N SER A 69 -9.33 2.48 -4.50
CA SER A 69 -9.48 3.88 -4.13
C SER A 69 -10.15 4.01 -2.77
N ASP A 70 -9.54 4.76 -1.86
CA ASP A 70 -10.23 5.25 -0.67
C ASP A 70 -11.20 6.35 -1.13
N VAL A 71 -12.50 6.09 -1.04
CA VAL A 71 -13.50 7.16 -1.08
C VAL A 71 -13.45 7.74 0.32
N ALA A 72 -12.77 8.88 0.47
CA ALA A 72 -12.61 9.59 1.73
C ALA A 72 -13.84 9.40 2.62
N ARG A 73 -13.67 8.63 3.72
CA ARG A 73 -14.64 8.67 4.80
C ARG A 73 -14.51 10.05 5.42
N ASP A 74 -15.43 10.92 5.05
CA ASP A 74 -15.71 12.18 5.76
C ASP A 74 -15.90 11.93 7.27
#